data_AF-A0AB34KK18-F1
#
_entry.id   AF-A0AB34KK18-F1
#
_cell.length_a   1.000
_cell.length_b   1.000
_cell.length_c   1.000
_cell.angle_alpha   90.00
_cell.angle_beta   90.00
_cell.angle_gamma   90.00
#
_symmetry.space_group_name_H-M   'P 1'
#
loop_
_entity.id
_entity.type
_entity.pdbx_description
1 polymer ?
#
loop_
_entity_poly.entity_id
_entity_poly.type
_entity_poly.pdbx_seq_one_letter_code
_entity_poly.pdbx_strand_id
1 'polypeptide(L)'
;MVDHSDLFTLARNTDAFNPSTEALADPFYVQKLNRLQGIWIDLSREEGLSSLSKQKDLADRPVVENILRFLWEFDEHRYDQSRVRVQLAFGILLILYMGLRPGEFTESRAHKGSNEGLHWGDVTAMLIPGEHGTRIWLAQVRVRNRKGQRNREDKTPVENIREDLWDKHLCPISLLFALALADQAFVGIRTAEDFSNIRFKRNKPTTVLRVREDMKKVPILRTLDRSRVISQTKILPAGKFAQSMIDLGHRAGHTGKFSPYAVRRGHGNTIDRAMSAVQRRRQMGHKSDDVFMHYISAVSGVDIQNVINGRDPDQALIDYVRSMQPRVDHDAPLRDRSRLTDVIRRHPNNTDFAAQREEFFAKDDDIFEGSSTSQPFTTLAYQRVRSRFLDSYLRYNKPRAKMISTIQKRSADVAKERPLVEVLQSLAILASPDEDWLYPSTKPTETYACHQCGQQGTRKYVLLSLSPPQ
;
A
#
# COMPACT_ATOMS: atom_id res chain seq x y z
N MET A 1 36.11 35.56 4.82
CA MET A 1 35.06 34.96 3.98
C MET A 1 35.39 33.48 3.87
N VAL A 2 34.65 32.63 4.58
CA VAL A 2 34.79 31.18 4.44
C VAL A 2 33.93 30.78 3.26
N ASP A 3 34.50 30.03 2.32
CA ASP A 3 33.78 29.55 1.14
C ASP A 3 32.63 28.62 1.56
N HIS A 4 31.39 29.06 1.31
CA HIS A 4 30.17 28.38 1.76
C HIS A 4 29.78 27.19 0.86
N SER A 5 30.48 26.97 -0.27
CA SER A 5 30.18 25.86 -1.19
C SER A 5 30.50 24.47 -0.60
N ASP A 6 31.49 24.37 0.28
CA ASP A 6 31.90 23.11 0.89
C ASP A 6 30.91 22.61 1.97
N LEU A 7 30.23 23.53 2.65
CA LEU A 7 29.24 23.20 3.68
C LEU A 7 27.96 22.57 3.11
N PHE A 8 27.50 23.02 1.94
CA PHE A 8 26.33 22.46 1.27
C PHE A 8 26.58 21.06 0.70
N THR A 9 27.80 20.77 0.29
CA THR A 9 28.20 19.43 -0.18
C THR A 9 28.24 18.43 0.97
N LEU A 10 28.61 18.87 2.18
CA LEU A 10 28.56 18.06 3.40
C LEU A 10 27.13 17.70 3.82
N ALA A 11 26.19 18.63 3.69
CA ALA A 11 24.79 18.44 4.10
C ALA A 11 23.98 17.53 3.16
N ARG A 12 24.34 17.43 1.87
CA ARG A 12 23.66 16.52 0.91
C ARG A 12 24.05 15.05 1.08
N ASN A 13 25.14 14.77 1.79
CA ASN A 13 25.62 13.43 2.10
C ASN A 13 25.38 13.07 3.57
N THR A 14 24.14 13.11 4.04
CA THR A 14 23.79 12.62 5.41
C THR A 14 24.08 11.14 5.63
N ASP A 15 24.50 10.38 4.61
CA ASP A 15 24.98 9.01 4.74
C ASP A 15 26.49 8.90 5.05
N ALA A 16 27.26 10.00 5.07
CA ALA A 16 28.69 10.01 5.43
C ALA A 16 28.98 10.36 6.90
N PHE A 17 28.00 10.85 7.67
CA PHE A 17 28.18 11.21 9.07
C PHE A 17 27.30 10.34 9.98
N ASN A 18 27.73 9.10 10.16
CA ASN A 18 27.31 8.31 11.32
C ASN A 18 28.58 8.11 12.16
N PRO A 19 28.96 9.09 13.00
CA PRO A 19 30.19 8.99 13.79
C PRO A 19 30.16 7.70 14.62
N SER A 20 31.30 7.00 14.68
CA SER A 20 31.44 5.87 15.59
C SER A 20 31.14 6.32 17.03
N THR A 21 30.73 5.39 17.89
CA THR A 21 30.50 5.66 19.32
C THR A 21 31.72 6.28 20.01
N GLU A 22 32.93 6.06 19.48
CA GLU A 22 34.19 6.68 19.95
C GLU A 22 34.31 8.16 19.55
N ALA A 23 33.86 8.56 18.34
CA ALA A 23 33.90 9.96 17.92
C ALA A 23 32.89 10.85 18.67
N LEU A 24 31.77 10.27 19.13
CA LEU A 24 30.81 10.96 20.00
C LEU A 24 31.29 11.08 21.46
N ALA A 25 32.35 10.37 21.85
CA ALA A 25 32.96 10.48 23.17
C ALA A 25 34.01 11.60 23.25
N ASP A 26 34.45 12.16 22.11
CA ASP A 26 35.35 13.31 22.06
C ASP A 26 34.59 14.63 22.29
N PRO A 27 34.85 15.35 23.40
CA PRO A 27 34.21 16.61 23.70
C PRO A 27 34.42 17.68 22.61
N PHE A 28 35.59 17.67 21.94
CA PHE A 28 35.89 18.64 20.87
C PHE A 28 35.04 18.38 19.62
N TYR A 29 34.82 17.12 19.28
CA TYR A 29 33.98 16.75 18.16
C TYR A 29 32.50 17.10 18.41
N VAL A 30 31.99 16.83 19.61
CA VAL A 30 30.63 17.20 20.02
C VAL A 30 30.45 18.72 20.02
N GLN A 31 31.43 19.48 20.53
CA GLN A 31 31.40 20.94 20.51
C GLN A 31 31.38 21.51 19.08
N LYS A 32 32.15 20.89 18.16
CA LYS A 32 32.13 21.27 16.74
C LYS A 32 30.78 20.99 16.07
N LEU A 33 30.15 19.84 16.36
CA LEU A 33 28.81 19.52 15.86
C LEU A 33 27.76 20.49 16.39
N ASN A 34 27.78 20.80 17.68
CA ASN A 34 26.87 21.78 18.28
C ASN A 34 27.04 23.17 17.66
N ARG A 35 28.28 23.59 17.38
CA ARG A 35 28.56 24.84 16.68
C ARG A 35 28.01 24.84 15.26
N LEU A 36 28.17 23.75 14.51
CA LEU A 36 27.59 23.62 13.16
C LEU A 36 26.06 23.63 13.19
N GLN A 37 25.45 23.00 14.19
CA GLN A 37 24.00 23.01 14.37
C GLN A 37 23.49 24.42 14.71
N GLY A 38 24.21 25.17 15.56
CA GLY A 38 23.93 26.58 15.83
C GLY A 38 24.00 27.43 14.57
N ILE A 39 25.10 27.32 13.81
CA ILE A 39 25.28 27.99 12.51
C ILE A 39 24.12 27.67 11.57
N TRP A 40 23.70 26.40 11.47
CA TRP A 40 22.58 26.01 10.61
C TRP A 40 21.24 26.61 11.04
N ILE A 41 20.98 26.70 12.34
CA ILE A 41 19.77 27.34 12.88
C ILE A 41 19.78 28.83 12.57
N ASP A 42 20.92 29.50 12.77
CA ASP A 42 21.07 30.94 12.54
C ASP A 42 20.92 31.25 11.05
N LEU A 43 21.62 30.52 10.16
CA LEU A 43 21.43 30.62 8.71
C LEU A 43 19.98 30.34 8.29
N SER A 44 19.32 29.34 8.89
CA SER A 44 17.93 29.06 8.55
C SER A 44 17.01 30.21 8.93
N ARG A 45 17.29 30.94 10.02
CA ARG A 45 16.53 32.13 10.41
C ARG A 45 16.85 33.33 9.51
N GLU A 46 18.13 33.57 9.23
CA GLU A 46 18.60 34.65 8.35
C GLU A 46 18.01 34.53 6.94
N GLU A 47 17.96 33.31 6.40
CA GLU A 47 17.41 33.00 5.08
C GLU A 47 15.88 32.83 5.07
N GLY A 48 15.20 33.05 6.22
CA GLY A 48 13.74 32.90 6.34
C GLY A 48 13.23 31.48 6.06
N LEU A 49 14.07 30.45 6.24
CA LEU A 49 13.71 29.06 6.04
C LEU A 49 12.76 28.58 7.13
N SER A 50 11.66 27.95 6.71
CA SER A 50 10.70 27.38 7.65
C SER A 50 11.29 26.18 8.40
N SER A 51 11.23 26.21 9.74
CA SER A 51 11.53 25.08 10.60
C SER A 51 10.33 24.11 10.76
N LEU A 52 9.19 24.42 10.12
CA LEU A 52 8.00 23.60 10.19
C LEU A 52 8.27 22.24 9.58
N SER A 53 8.19 21.20 10.42
CA SER A 53 8.22 19.84 9.92
C SER A 53 6.97 19.59 9.07
N LYS A 54 7.13 19.00 7.89
CA LYS A 54 5.98 18.59 7.07
C LYS A 54 5.04 17.71 7.89
N GLN A 55 3.75 18.03 7.88
CA GLN A 55 2.73 17.20 8.53
C GLN A 55 2.84 15.76 8.03
N LYS A 56 2.87 14.82 8.97
CA LYS A 56 3.05 13.40 8.71
C LYS A 56 1.73 12.67 8.84
N ASP A 57 1.21 12.17 7.72
CA ASP A 57 -0.03 11.38 7.74
C ASP A 57 0.11 10.05 8.51
N LEU A 58 -0.89 9.67 9.30
CA LEU A 58 -0.92 8.37 9.96
C LEU A 58 -2.04 7.53 9.36
N ALA A 59 -1.69 6.37 8.80
CA ALA A 59 -2.64 5.40 8.27
C ALA A 59 -2.58 4.14 9.12
N ASP A 60 -3.53 4.01 10.04
CA ASP A 60 -3.73 2.83 10.87
C ASP A 60 -4.52 1.73 10.13
N ARG A 61 -4.85 0.64 10.83
CA ARG A 61 -5.59 -0.48 10.23
C ARG A 61 -6.92 -0.02 9.59
N PRO A 62 -7.81 0.75 10.26
CA PRO A 62 -9.03 1.23 9.64
C PRO A 62 -8.82 2.02 8.34
N VAL A 63 -7.81 2.90 8.27
CA VAL A 63 -7.47 3.60 7.01
C VAL A 63 -7.09 2.61 5.91
N VAL A 64 -6.20 1.65 6.21
CA VAL A 64 -5.77 0.66 5.23
C VAL A 64 -6.92 -0.22 4.78
N GLU A 65 -7.80 -0.63 5.70
CA GLU A 65 -8.99 -1.40 5.40
C GLU A 65 -9.93 -0.65 4.46
N ASN A 66 -10.22 0.62 4.76
CA ASN A 66 -11.04 1.49 3.91
C ASN A 66 -10.43 1.65 2.50
N ILE A 67 -9.11 1.85 2.40
CA ILE A 67 -8.43 1.99 1.11
C ILE A 67 -8.39 0.69 0.33
N LEU A 68 -8.17 -0.45 0.97
CA LEU A 68 -8.20 -1.75 0.28
C LEU A 68 -9.62 -2.10 -0.15
N ARG A 69 -10.63 -1.78 0.67
CA ARG A 69 -12.03 -1.89 0.27
C ARG A 69 -12.31 -0.99 -0.93
N PHE A 70 -11.85 0.26 -0.92
CA PHE A 70 -11.93 1.17 -2.06
C PHE A 70 -11.28 0.59 -3.33
N LEU A 71 -10.05 0.09 -3.23
CA LEU A 71 -9.31 -0.52 -4.34
C LEU A 71 -10.12 -1.63 -5.03
N TRP A 72 -10.83 -2.44 -4.25
CA TRP A 72 -11.64 -3.53 -4.78
C TRP A 72 -13.01 -3.07 -5.26
N GLU A 73 -13.75 -2.35 -4.43
CA GLU A 73 -15.17 -2.06 -4.61
C GLU A 73 -15.48 -0.78 -5.40
N PHE A 74 -14.62 0.23 -5.35
CA PHE A 74 -14.96 1.59 -5.80
C PHE A 74 -13.93 2.21 -6.75
N ASP A 75 -12.71 1.67 -6.83
CA ASP A 75 -11.66 2.23 -7.67
C ASP A 75 -11.97 2.02 -9.17
N GLU A 76 -12.24 3.13 -9.83
CA GLU A 76 -12.49 3.21 -11.28
C GLU A 76 -11.21 3.31 -12.11
N HIS A 77 -10.06 3.45 -11.46
CA HIS A 77 -8.80 3.55 -12.16
C HIS A 77 -8.52 2.32 -13.02
N ARG A 78 -8.18 2.59 -14.28
CA ARG A 78 -7.78 1.58 -15.25
C ARG A 78 -6.27 1.36 -15.18
N TYR A 79 -5.89 0.32 -14.45
CA TYR A 79 -4.54 -0.22 -14.50
C TYR A 79 -4.26 -0.81 -15.88
N ASP A 80 -3.04 -0.62 -16.41
CA ASP A 80 -2.64 -1.24 -17.69
C ASP A 80 -2.71 -2.77 -17.63
N GLN A 81 -2.49 -3.37 -16.46
CA GLN A 81 -2.61 -4.81 -16.19
C GLN A 81 -3.29 -5.02 -14.84
N SER A 82 -4.27 -5.93 -14.77
CA SER A 82 -5.01 -6.19 -13.52
C SER A 82 -4.12 -6.71 -12.39
N ARG A 83 -2.99 -7.36 -12.71
CA ARG A 83 -1.98 -7.80 -11.74
C ARG A 83 -1.45 -6.64 -10.89
N VAL A 84 -1.38 -5.43 -11.44
CA VAL A 84 -0.89 -4.25 -10.69
C VAL A 84 -1.75 -4.00 -9.45
N ARG A 85 -3.07 -4.19 -9.55
CA ARG A 85 -3.99 -4.08 -8.41
C ARG A 85 -3.68 -5.11 -7.32
N VAL A 86 -3.44 -6.36 -7.70
CA VAL A 86 -3.09 -7.45 -6.77
C VAL A 86 -1.75 -7.19 -6.09
N GLN A 87 -0.72 -6.78 -6.84
CA GLN A 87 0.60 -6.44 -6.29
C GLN A 87 0.53 -5.21 -5.37
N LEU A 88 -0.27 -4.21 -5.70
CA LEU A 88 -0.47 -3.02 -4.88
C LEU A 88 -1.09 -3.39 -3.54
N ALA A 89 -2.19 -4.15 -3.56
CA ALA A 89 -2.83 -4.67 -2.35
C ALA A 89 -1.84 -5.48 -1.48
N PHE A 90 -1.08 -6.39 -2.11
CA PHE A 90 -0.12 -7.23 -1.40
C PHE A 90 0.98 -6.38 -0.74
N GLY A 91 1.58 -5.45 -1.48
CA GLY A 91 2.61 -4.56 -0.95
C GLY A 91 2.13 -3.66 0.20
N ILE A 92 0.87 -3.22 0.17
CA ILE A 92 0.26 -2.46 1.27
C ILE A 92 0.19 -3.34 2.53
N LEU A 93 -0.25 -4.59 2.40
CA LEU A 93 -0.34 -5.53 3.53
C LEU A 93 1.03 -5.96 4.07
N LEU A 94 2.07 -6.06 3.24
CA LEU A 94 3.44 -6.28 3.71
C LEU A 94 3.90 -5.15 4.65
N ILE A 95 3.51 -3.90 4.36
CA ILE A 95 3.84 -2.77 5.24
C ILE A 95 2.98 -2.82 6.51
N LEU A 96 1.68 -3.06 6.37
CA LEU A 96 0.75 -3.08 7.49
C LEU A 96 1.10 -4.17 8.52
N TYR A 97 1.36 -5.41 8.08
CA TYR A 97 1.53 -6.54 9.01
C TYR A 97 2.96 -6.79 9.44
N MET A 98 3.95 -6.51 8.59
CA MET A 98 5.36 -6.80 8.91
C MET A 98 6.15 -5.54 9.22
N GLY A 99 5.59 -4.35 8.99
CA GLY A 99 6.31 -3.10 9.18
C GLY A 99 7.55 -3.06 8.30
N LEU A 100 7.44 -3.38 7.00
CA LEU A 100 8.54 -3.27 6.04
C LEU A 100 8.65 -1.84 5.48
N ARG A 101 9.87 -1.43 5.13
CA ARG A 101 10.13 -0.25 4.29
C ARG A 101 9.95 -0.67 2.84
N PRO A 102 9.50 0.23 1.93
CA PRO A 102 9.35 -0.10 0.52
C PRO A 102 10.58 -0.78 -0.08
N GLY A 103 11.77 -0.20 0.14
CA GLY A 103 13.04 -0.72 -0.39
C GLY A 103 13.51 -2.07 0.18
N GLU A 104 12.74 -2.68 1.10
CA GLU A 104 13.00 -4.04 1.58
C GLU A 104 12.34 -5.11 0.68
N PHE A 105 11.20 -4.79 0.06
CA PHE A 105 10.46 -5.72 -0.81
C PHE A 105 10.29 -5.23 -2.27
N THR A 106 10.65 -3.97 -2.55
CA THR A 106 10.74 -3.36 -3.88
C THR A 106 12.16 -2.81 -4.11
N GLU A 107 12.51 -2.48 -5.36
CA GLU A 107 13.85 -1.93 -5.65
C GLU A 107 14.01 -0.54 -5.03
N SER A 108 14.94 -0.45 -4.08
CA SER A 108 15.28 0.79 -3.40
C SER A 108 15.92 1.78 -4.37
N ARG A 109 15.59 3.08 -4.22
CA ARG A 109 16.25 4.15 -4.98
C ARG A 109 17.76 4.19 -4.74
N ALA A 110 18.21 3.84 -3.54
CA ALA A 110 19.64 3.77 -3.19
C ALA A 110 20.37 2.60 -3.87
N HIS A 111 19.63 1.61 -4.38
CA HIS A 111 20.15 0.43 -5.07
C HIS A 111 19.50 0.30 -6.46
N LYS A 112 19.27 1.43 -7.14
CA LYS A 112 18.60 1.46 -8.44
C LYS A 112 19.40 0.65 -9.45
N GLY A 113 18.74 -0.26 -10.16
CA GLY A 113 19.34 -1.13 -11.17
C GLY A 113 19.89 -2.45 -10.61
N SER A 114 19.82 -2.67 -9.28
CA SER A 114 20.23 -3.94 -8.68
C SER A 114 19.21 -5.06 -8.90
N ASN A 115 17.96 -4.71 -9.23
CA ASN A 115 16.83 -5.63 -9.27
C ASN A 115 16.58 -6.36 -7.93
N GLU A 116 17.10 -5.80 -6.82
CA GLU A 116 16.90 -6.35 -5.47
C GLU A 116 15.51 -6.03 -4.93
N GLY A 117 14.96 -6.97 -4.18
CA GLY A 117 13.71 -6.85 -3.43
C GLY A 117 13.19 -8.25 -3.10
N LEU A 118 11.87 -8.42 -2.97
CA LEU A 118 11.28 -9.70 -2.58
C LEU A 118 11.15 -10.66 -3.76
N HIS A 119 11.79 -11.83 -3.66
CA HIS A 119 11.76 -12.90 -4.67
C HIS A 119 11.04 -14.14 -4.14
N TRP A 120 10.60 -15.05 -5.02
CA TRP A 120 9.98 -16.30 -4.57
C TRP A 120 10.91 -17.16 -3.70
N GLY A 121 12.22 -17.11 -3.93
CA GLY A 121 13.21 -17.79 -3.09
C GLY A 121 13.29 -17.28 -1.65
N ASP A 122 12.70 -16.11 -1.36
CA ASP A 122 12.64 -15.52 -0.03
C ASP A 122 11.40 -15.98 0.77
N VAL A 123 10.51 -16.77 0.16
CA VAL A 123 9.23 -17.17 0.74
C VAL A 123 9.19 -18.68 0.99
N THR A 124 8.93 -19.05 2.24
CA THR A 124 8.59 -20.43 2.61
C THR A 124 7.12 -20.47 3.01
N ALA A 125 6.27 -20.94 2.10
CA ALA A 125 4.84 -21.15 2.37
C ALA A 125 4.60 -22.54 2.97
N MET A 126 3.73 -22.64 3.95
CA MET A 126 3.44 -23.89 4.65
C MET A 126 1.99 -23.95 5.15
N LEU A 127 1.45 -25.16 5.16
CA LEU A 127 0.22 -25.51 5.86
C LEU A 127 0.56 -26.01 7.27
N ILE A 128 -0.08 -25.43 8.28
CA ILE A 128 0.06 -25.81 9.68
C ILE A 128 -1.32 -26.11 10.30
N PRO A 129 -1.41 -26.96 11.33
CA PRO A 129 -2.63 -27.15 12.09
C PRO A 129 -2.96 -25.88 12.88
N GLY A 130 -4.22 -25.48 12.84
CA GLY A 130 -4.79 -24.46 13.73
C GLY A 130 -5.55 -25.10 14.89
N GLU A 131 -6.17 -24.26 15.71
CA GLU A 131 -7.02 -24.70 16.81
C GLU A 131 -8.25 -25.46 16.28
N HIS A 132 -8.78 -26.39 17.08
CA HIS A 132 -9.99 -27.16 16.77
C HIS A 132 -9.97 -27.89 15.41
N GLY A 133 -8.79 -28.28 14.92
CA GLY A 133 -8.65 -29.03 13.66
C GLY A 133 -8.75 -28.18 12.40
N THR A 134 -8.79 -26.85 12.54
CA THR A 134 -8.66 -25.90 11.41
C THR A 134 -7.27 -26.04 10.76
N ARG A 135 -7.13 -25.56 9.52
CA ARG A 135 -5.85 -25.54 8.81
C ARG A 135 -5.51 -24.12 8.46
N ILE A 136 -4.29 -23.70 8.75
CA ILE A 136 -3.85 -22.32 8.55
C ILE A 136 -2.70 -22.31 7.57
N TRP A 137 -2.83 -21.48 6.53
CA TRP A 137 -1.70 -21.16 5.67
C TRP A 137 -0.83 -20.08 6.32
N LEU A 138 0.48 -20.30 6.32
CA LEU A 138 1.49 -19.37 6.82
C LEU A 138 2.60 -19.24 5.78
N ALA A 139 3.14 -18.04 5.64
CA ALA A 139 4.36 -17.80 4.88
C ALA A 139 5.40 -17.10 5.74
N GLN A 140 6.59 -17.69 5.77
CA GLN A 140 7.80 -17.08 6.30
C GLN A 140 8.47 -16.29 5.18
N VAL A 141 8.72 -15.01 5.43
CA VAL A 141 9.29 -14.08 4.45
C VAL A 141 10.65 -13.61 4.96
N ARG A 142 11.69 -13.90 4.18
CA ARG A 142 13.07 -13.51 4.46
C ARG A 142 13.35 -12.08 3.96
N VAL A 143 13.68 -11.16 4.86
CA VAL A 143 13.84 -9.73 4.54
C VAL A 143 15.31 -9.37 4.34
N ARG A 144 15.91 -9.82 3.23
CA ARG A 144 17.36 -9.66 2.93
C ARG A 144 17.82 -8.20 2.75
N ASN A 145 16.90 -7.32 2.38
CA ASN A 145 17.22 -5.96 1.91
C ASN A 145 17.11 -4.90 3.02
N ARG A 146 17.14 -5.31 4.29
CA ARG A 146 17.02 -4.40 5.44
C ARG A 146 18.19 -3.42 5.51
N LYS A 147 17.87 -2.13 5.72
CA LYS A 147 18.89 -1.05 5.74
C LYS A 147 19.97 -1.37 6.79
N GLY A 148 21.23 -1.37 6.35
CA GLY A 148 22.40 -1.68 7.21
C GLY A 148 22.63 -3.16 7.53
N GLN A 149 21.82 -4.08 6.98
CA GLN A 149 21.94 -5.53 7.20
C GLN A 149 21.99 -6.32 5.87
N ARG A 150 22.21 -5.64 4.73
CA ARG A 150 22.33 -6.30 3.43
C ARG A 150 23.55 -7.23 3.41
N ASN A 151 23.44 -8.35 2.69
CA ASN A 151 24.50 -9.38 2.56
C ASN A 151 24.93 -10.03 3.89
N ARG A 152 24.04 -10.02 4.90
CA ARG A 152 24.26 -10.66 6.19
C ARG A 152 23.22 -11.75 6.44
N GLU A 153 23.53 -12.96 6.01
CA GLU A 153 22.61 -14.09 6.13
C GLU A 153 22.28 -14.40 7.60
N ASP A 154 23.26 -14.26 8.49
CA ASP A 154 23.15 -14.45 9.94
C ASP A 154 22.17 -13.47 10.62
N LYS A 155 21.95 -12.29 10.02
CA LYS A 155 21.12 -11.22 10.57
C LYS A 155 19.84 -10.96 9.78
N THR A 156 19.54 -11.80 8.79
CA THR A 156 18.38 -11.59 7.95
C THR A 156 17.10 -11.94 8.72
N PRO A 157 16.22 -10.97 8.99
CA PRO A 157 14.99 -11.25 9.72
C PRO A 157 14.05 -12.09 8.86
N VAL A 158 13.39 -13.04 9.53
CA VAL A 158 12.27 -13.81 8.98
C VAL A 158 11.02 -13.33 9.69
N GLU A 159 10.08 -12.86 8.90
CA GLU A 159 8.81 -12.31 9.34
C GLU A 159 7.69 -13.26 8.90
N ASN A 160 6.63 -13.38 9.71
CA ASN A 160 5.52 -14.29 9.43
C ASN A 160 4.30 -13.51 8.95
N ILE A 161 3.68 -13.97 7.87
CA ILE A 161 2.31 -13.61 7.49
C ILE A 161 1.47 -14.88 7.48
N ARG A 162 0.20 -14.76 7.85
CA ARG A 162 -0.73 -15.89 7.92
C ARG A 162 -2.02 -15.58 7.20
N GLU A 163 -2.78 -16.62 6.91
CA GLU A 163 -4.13 -16.50 6.38
C GLU A 163 -5.01 -15.76 7.37
N ASP A 164 -5.75 -14.77 6.86
CA ASP A 164 -6.89 -14.19 7.55
C ASP A 164 -8.13 -15.02 7.22
N LEU A 165 -8.72 -15.65 8.24
CA LEU A 165 -9.89 -16.52 8.08
C LEU A 165 -11.19 -15.72 7.89
N TRP A 166 -11.19 -14.44 8.28
CA TRP A 166 -12.37 -13.60 8.37
C TRP A 166 -12.36 -12.51 7.28
N ASP A 167 -11.29 -11.71 7.25
CA ASP A 167 -11.17 -10.55 6.40
C ASP A 167 -10.33 -10.86 5.16
N LYS A 168 -10.93 -11.56 4.17
CA LYS A 168 -10.18 -12.02 2.98
C LYS A 168 -9.57 -10.89 2.12
N HIS A 169 -10.09 -9.67 2.19
CA HIS A 169 -9.48 -8.49 1.55
C HIS A 169 -8.24 -7.96 2.28
N LEU A 170 -8.09 -8.31 3.55
CA LEU A 170 -6.91 -8.08 4.37
C LEU A 170 -6.02 -9.33 4.48
N CYS A 171 -6.33 -10.42 3.78
CA CYS A 171 -5.54 -11.65 3.84
C CYS A 171 -4.29 -11.55 2.93
N PRO A 172 -3.06 -11.45 3.47
CA PRO A 172 -1.85 -11.37 2.65
C PRO A 172 -1.56 -12.69 1.94
N ILE A 173 -1.96 -13.83 2.52
CA ILE A 173 -1.76 -15.16 1.91
C ILE A 173 -2.60 -15.32 0.63
N SER A 174 -3.85 -14.86 0.62
CA SER A 174 -4.68 -14.91 -0.59
C SER A 174 -4.03 -14.20 -1.78
N LEU A 175 -3.44 -13.02 -1.53
CA LEU A 175 -2.76 -12.23 -2.56
C LEU A 175 -1.42 -12.87 -2.97
N LEU A 176 -0.64 -13.35 -2.00
CA LEU A 176 0.61 -14.06 -2.26
C LEU A 176 0.37 -15.30 -3.12
N PHE A 177 -0.60 -16.14 -2.76
CA PHE A 177 -0.89 -17.38 -3.49
C PHE A 177 -1.51 -17.10 -4.86
N ALA A 178 -2.28 -16.03 -5.02
CA ALA A 178 -2.77 -15.60 -6.33
C ALA A 178 -1.62 -15.23 -7.27
N LEU A 179 -0.64 -14.48 -6.76
CA LEU A 179 0.58 -14.18 -7.51
C LEU A 179 1.40 -15.45 -7.79
N ALA A 180 1.44 -16.40 -6.85
CA ALA A 180 2.14 -17.67 -7.02
C ALA A 180 1.51 -18.55 -8.11
N LEU A 181 0.18 -18.58 -8.20
CA LEU A 181 -0.56 -19.29 -9.25
C LEU A 181 -0.34 -18.64 -10.61
N ALA A 182 -0.42 -17.30 -10.68
CA ALA A 182 -0.11 -16.54 -11.88
C ALA A 182 1.31 -16.78 -12.39
N ASP A 183 2.26 -16.99 -11.46
CA ASP A 183 3.67 -17.25 -11.77
C ASP A 183 4.00 -18.74 -11.91
N GLN A 184 3.06 -19.64 -11.62
CA GLN A 184 3.29 -21.09 -11.48
C GLN A 184 4.52 -21.37 -10.59
N ALA A 185 4.59 -20.70 -9.44
CA ALA A 185 5.78 -20.62 -8.59
C ALA A 185 6.05 -21.87 -7.74
N PHE A 186 5.00 -22.63 -7.38
CA PHE A 186 5.11 -23.80 -6.53
C PHE A 186 5.15 -25.11 -7.34
N VAL A 187 5.89 -26.10 -6.83
CA VAL A 187 5.96 -27.43 -7.45
C VAL A 187 4.64 -28.16 -7.28
N GLY A 188 4.01 -28.55 -8.40
CA GLY A 188 2.82 -29.41 -8.41
C GLY A 188 1.50 -28.68 -8.09
N ILE A 189 1.51 -27.34 -8.00
CA ILE A 189 0.32 -26.52 -7.77
C ILE A 189 0.10 -25.66 -9.01
N ARG A 190 -1.03 -25.86 -9.68
CA ARG A 190 -1.39 -25.18 -10.93
C ARG A 190 -2.69 -24.39 -10.81
N THR A 191 -3.63 -24.85 -9.99
CA THR A 191 -4.94 -24.22 -9.82
C THR A 191 -5.23 -23.88 -8.36
N ALA A 192 -6.28 -23.08 -8.13
CA ALA A 192 -6.72 -22.74 -6.78
C ALA A 192 -7.23 -23.99 -6.02
N GLU A 193 -7.83 -24.94 -6.73
CA GLU A 193 -8.37 -26.19 -6.18
C GLU A 193 -7.28 -27.11 -5.64
N ASP A 194 -6.06 -27.06 -6.21
CA ASP A 194 -4.93 -27.85 -5.72
C ASP A 194 -4.62 -27.55 -4.25
N PHE A 195 -4.81 -26.31 -3.79
CA PHE A 195 -4.62 -25.95 -2.38
C PHE A 195 -5.58 -26.68 -1.44
N SER A 196 -6.82 -26.89 -1.88
CA SER A 196 -7.84 -27.63 -1.13
C SER A 196 -7.52 -29.12 -1.04
N ASN A 197 -6.64 -29.64 -1.90
CA ASN A 197 -6.22 -31.04 -1.93
C ASN A 197 -4.96 -31.32 -1.10
N ILE A 198 -4.28 -30.29 -0.60
CA ILE A 198 -3.08 -30.46 0.22
C ILE A 198 -3.45 -31.04 1.59
N ARG A 199 -2.68 -32.03 2.05
CA ARG A 199 -2.90 -32.76 3.30
C ARG A 199 -1.61 -32.83 4.10
N PHE A 200 -1.74 -32.89 5.42
CA PHE A 200 -0.63 -33.26 6.30
C PHE A 200 -0.18 -34.69 5.98
N LYS A 201 1.14 -34.89 5.89
CA LYS A 201 1.71 -36.23 5.74
C LYS A 201 1.68 -36.93 7.11
N ARG A 202 1.58 -38.27 7.11
CA ARG A 202 1.68 -39.07 8.33
C ARG A 202 2.95 -38.68 9.11
N ASN A 203 2.78 -38.37 10.39
CA ASN A 203 3.84 -37.94 11.31
C ASN A 203 4.54 -36.62 10.95
N LYS A 204 3.98 -35.79 10.06
CA LYS A 204 4.49 -34.44 9.76
C LYS A 204 3.45 -33.40 10.10
N PRO A 205 3.66 -32.60 11.16
CA PRO A 205 2.68 -31.58 11.58
C PRO A 205 2.59 -30.43 10.57
N THR A 206 3.55 -30.28 9.66
CA THR A 206 3.56 -29.19 8.67
C THR A 206 3.75 -29.72 7.26
N THR A 207 3.16 -29.02 6.29
CA THR A 207 3.36 -29.28 4.86
C THR A 207 3.92 -28.04 4.19
N VAL A 208 5.19 -28.07 3.81
CA VAL A 208 5.87 -26.96 3.14
C VAL A 208 5.65 -27.03 1.64
N LEU A 209 5.28 -25.91 1.03
CA LEU A 209 5.18 -25.76 -0.42
C LEU A 209 6.56 -25.42 -0.97
N ARG A 210 7.09 -26.28 -1.84
CA ARG A 210 8.39 -26.04 -2.47
C ARG A 210 8.23 -25.09 -3.65
N VAL A 211 8.97 -23.98 -3.61
CA VAL A 211 9.15 -23.08 -4.76
C VAL A 211 10.00 -23.79 -5.83
N ARG A 212 9.61 -23.67 -7.09
CA ARG A 212 10.36 -24.21 -8.23
C ARG A 212 11.73 -23.54 -8.35
N GLU A 213 12.74 -24.29 -8.76
CA GLU A 213 14.13 -23.80 -8.77
C GLU A 213 14.30 -22.58 -9.68
N ASP A 214 13.71 -22.61 -10.86
CA ASP A 214 13.75 -21.52 -11.83
C ASP A 214 12.98 -20.27 -11.38
N MET A 215 12.04 -20.43 -10.44
CA MET A 215 11.22 -19.33 -9.91
C MET A 215 11.88 -18.61 -8.73
N LYS A 216 12.87 -19.22 -8.05
CA LYS A 216 13.49 -18.63 -6.85
C LYS A 216 14.07 -17.22 -7.08
N LYS A 217 14.57 -16.94 -8.29
CA LYS A 217 15.15 -15.65 -8.70
C LYS A 217 14.15 -14.71 -9.39
N VAL A 218 12.88 -15.08 -9.46
CA VAL A 218 11.84 -14.23 -10.04
C VAL A 218 11.27 -13.31 -8.95
N PRO A 219 11.22 -11.98 -9.17
CA PRO A 219 10.61 -11.06 -8.21
C PRO A 219 9.10 -11.27 -8.08
N ILE A 220 8.54 -11.11 -6.87
CA ILE A 220 7.10 -11.26 -6.66
C ILE A 220 6.34 -10.02 -7.17
N LEU A 221 6.80 -8.82 -6.79
CA LEU A 221 6.23 -7.55 -7.22
C LEU A 221 7.00 -7.03 -8.44
N ARG A 222 6.41 -7.12 -9.63
CA ARG A 222 7.09 -6.82 -10.90
C ARG A 222 6.59 -5.51 -11.52
N THR A 223 7.47 -4.79 -12.21
CA THR A 223 7.11 -3.55 -12.91
C THR A 223 6.55 -3.84 -14.31
N LEU A 224 5.86 -2.87 -14.89
CA LEU A 224 5.48 -2.92 -16.30
C LEU A 224 6.69 -2.63 -17.19
N ASP A 225 6.82 -3.36 -18.28
CA ASP A 225 7.79 -3.09 -19.33
C ASP A 225 7.36 -1.91 -20.24
N ARG A 226 8.10 -1.67 -21.32
CA ARG A 226 7.79 -0.59 -22.27
C ARG A 226 6.48 -0.82 -23.04
N SER A 227 6.10 -2.09 -23.21
CA SER A 227 4.86 -2.52 -23.86
C SER A 227 3.67 -2.52 -22.90
N ARG A 228 3.87 -2.09 -21.65
CA ARG A 228 2.87 -2.09 -20.57
C ARG A 228 2.38 -3.48 -20.17
N VAL A 229 3.22 -4.49 -20.39
CA VAL A 229 3.00 -5.85 -19.89
C VAL A 229 3.84 -6.03 -18.62
N ILE A 230 3.41 -6.92 -17.72
CA ILE A 230 4.21 -7.24 -16.52
C ILE A 230 5.54 -7.84 -16.97
N SER A 231 6.64 -7.19 -16.56
CA SER A 231 7.97 -7.70 -16.85
C SER A 231 8.18 -9.04 -16.17
N GLN A 232 8.77 -9.99 -16.90
CA GLN A 232 9.01 -11.32 -16.32
C GLN A 232 10.10 -11.32 -15.24
N THR A 233 11.04 -10.39 -15.31
CA THR A 233 12.26 -10.39 -14.49
C THR A 233 12.51 -9.11 -13.71
N LYS A 234 11.88 -7.99 -14.08
CA LYS A 234 12.15 -6.68 -13.45
C LYS A 234 11.24 -6.42 -12.26
N ILE A 235 11.87 -6.20 -11.12
CA ILE A 235 11.18 -5.85 -9.88
C ILE A 235 10.55 -4.46 -9.95
N LEU A 236 9.50 -4.24 -9.15
CA LEU A 236 8.86 -2.94 -9.00
C LEU A 236 9.79 -1.97 -8.26
N PRO A 237 10.04 -0.75 -8.79
CA PRO A 237 10.76 0.28 -8.06
C PRO A 237 9.95 0.85 -6.89
N ALA A 238 10.60 1.08 -5.75
CA ALA A 238 9.99 1.63 -4.54
C ALA A 238 9.27 2.96 -4.76
N GLY A 239 9.83 3.83 -5.61
CA GLY A 239 9.22 5.11 -5.95
C GLY A 239 7.91 4.96 -6.73
N LYS A 240 7.85 4.01 -7.67
CA LYS A 240 6.61 3.72 -8.42
C LYS A 240 5.55 3.14 -7.49
N PHE A 241 5.92 2.20 -6.62
CA PHE A 241 5.01 1.63 -5.63
C PHE A 241 4.44 2.70 -4.69
N ALA A 242 5.30 3.59 -4.16
CA ALA A 242 4.89 4.68 -3.29
C ALA A 242 3.92 5.65 -4.00
N GLN A 243 4.19 5.98 -5.27
CA GLN A 243 3.30 6.82 -6.06
C GLN A 243 1.94 6.15 -6.28
N SER A 244 1.92 4.86 -6.61
CA SER A 244 0.66 4.09 -6.76
C SER A 244 -0.19 4.08 -5.49
N MET A 245 0.43 4.03 -4.31
CA MET A 245 -0.29 4.16 -3.03
C MET A 245 -0.85 5.57 -2.84
N ILE A 246 -0.05 6.61 -3.09
CA ILE A 246 -0.49 8.00 -2.95
C ILE A 246 -1.67 8.30 -3.88
N ASP A 247 -1.57 7.88 -5.15
CA ASP A 247 -2.63 8.07 -6.13
C ASP A 247 -3.90 7.29 -5.73
N LEU A 248 -3.75 6.09 -5.17
CA LEU A 248 -4.88 5.32 -4.64
C LEU A 248 -5.56 6.05 -3.46
N GLY A 249 -4.79 6.61 -2.53
CA GLY A 249 -5.32 7.37 -1.40
C GLY A 249 -6.09 8.62 -1.84
N HIS A 250 -5.56 9.37 -2.81
CA HIS A 250 -6.29 10.51 -3.37
C HIS A 250 -7.57 10.08 -4.08
N ARG A 251 -7.56 8.98 -4.85
CA ARG A 251 -8.77 8.44 -5.49
C ARG A 251 -9.83 8.00 -4.47
N ALA A 252 -9.39 7.52 -3.30
CA ALA A 252 -10.26 7.20 -2.18
C ALA A 252 -10.81 8.44 -1.45
N GLY A 253 -10.36 9.65 -1.81
CA GLY A 253 -10.80 10.92 -1.23
C GLY A 253 -9.91 11.45 -0.11
N HIS A 254 -8.82 10.77 0.27
CA HIS A 254 -7.97 11.31 1.32
C HIS A 254 -7.28 12.60 0.89
N THR A 255 -7.32 13.62 1.75
CA THR A 255 -6.67 14.90 1.49
C THR A 255 -5.16 14.81 1.68
N GLY A 256 -4.73 14.02 2.67
CA GLY A 256 -3.34 13.67 2.96
C GLY A 256 -2.79 12.52 2.10
N LYS A 257 -1.47 12.25 2.22
CA LYS A 257 -0.76 11.26 1.42
C LYS A 257 -0.82 9.88 2.05
N PHE A 258 -1.58 8.96 1.45
CA PHE A 258 -1.50 7.53 1.74
C PHE A 258 -0.18 6.94 1.21
N SER A 259 0.91 7.23 1.92
CA SER A 259 2.25 6.79 1.55
C SER A 259 2.63 5.51 2.30
N PRO A 260 3.65 4.75 1.83
CA PRO A 260 4.18 3.63 2.59
C PRO A 260 4.59 4.00 4.03
N TYR A 261 5.14 5.20 4.23
CA TYR A 261 5.53 5.67 5.55
C TYR A 261 4.33 6.04 6.43
N ALA A 262 3.20 6.46 5.86
CA ALA A 262 1.97 6.66 6.63
C ALA A 262 1.44 5.35 7.20
N VAL A 263 1.42 4.27 6.40
CA VAL A 263 1.03 2.92 6.84
C VAL A 263 2.03 2.37 7.86
N ARG A 264 3.32 2.54 7.59
CA ARG A 264 4.39 2.13 8.50
C ARG A 264 4.32 2.85 9.85
N ARG A 265 3.89 4.12 9.89
CA ARG A 265 3.60 4.84 11.14
C ARG A 265 2.43 4.21 11.88
N GLY A 266 1.34 3.89 11.18
CA GLY A 266 0.21 3.15 11.77
C GLY A 266 0.67 1.85 12.41
N HIS A 267 1.38 1.00 11.66
CA HIS A 267 1.98 -0.24 12.17
C HIS A 267 2.84 0.01 13.42
N GLY A 268 3.77 0.97 13.35
CA GLY A 268 4.67 1.32 14.45
C GLY A 268 3.92 1.74 15.72
N ASN A 269 2.89 2.57 15.59
CA ASN A 269 2.06 3.03 16.72
C ASN A 269 1.23 1.88 17.32
N THR A 270 0.75 0.95 16.51
CA THR A 270 0.02 -0.23 17.00
C THR A 270 0.93 -1.16 17.81
N ILE A 271 2.12 -1.48 17.29
CA ILE A 271 3.03 -2.40 18.00
C ILE A 271 3.70 -1.78 19.21
N ASP A 272 3.85 -0.44 19.27
CA ASP A 272 4.42 0.25 20.43
C ASP A 272 3.60 0.05 21.71
N ARG A 273 2.27 -0.10 21.56
CA ARG A 273 1.37 -0.46 22.67
C ARG A 273 1.44 -1.94 23.05
N ALA A 274 1.88 -2.80 22.14
CA ALA A 274 1.77 -4.26 22.27
C ALA A 274 3.11 -4.98 22.54
N MET A 275 4.24 -4.28 22.40
CA MET A 275 5.58 -4.88 22.42
C MET A 275 6.54 -4.07 23.28
N SER A 276 7.56 -4.74 23.83
CA SER A 276 8.70 -4.04 24.45
C SER A 276 9.47 -3.20 23.42
N ALA A 277 10.18 -2.18 23.89
CA ALA A 277 11.03 -1.33 23.03
C ALA A 277 12.07 -2.14 22.21
N VAL A 278 12.62 -3.22 22.78
CA VAL A 278 13.57 -4.10 22.09
C VAL A 278 12.89 -4.85 20.94
N GLN A 279 11.72 -5.45 21.20
CA GLN A 279 10.93 -6.14 20.17
C GLN A 279 10.50 -5.16 19.07
N ARG A 280 10.03 -3.97 19.44
CA ARG A 280 9.68 -2.89 18.49
C ARG A 280 10.87 -2.50 17.63
N ARG A 281 12.06 -2.30 18.20
CA ARG A 281 13.29 -1.97 17.44
C ARG A 281 13.65 -3.08 16.45
N ARG A 282 13.56 -4.34 16.86
CA ARG A 282 13.80 -5.50 15.99
C ARG A 282 12.79 -5.54 14.83
N GLN A 283 11.49 -5.37 15.13
CA GLN A 283 10.42 -5.39 14.12
C GLN A 283 10.58 -4.25 13.11
N MET A 284 10.80 -3.03 13.60
CA MET A 284 10.95 -1.85 12.76
C MET A 284 12.34 -1.75 12.10
N GLY A 285 13.29 -2.60 12.46
CA GLY A 285 14.68 -2.47 12.03
C GLY A 285 15.24 -1.08 12.35
N HIS A 286 15.08 -0.65 13.61
CA HIS A 286 15.61 0.61 14.14
C HIS A 286 16.86 0.34 14.99
N LYS A 287 17.85 1.23 14.93
CA LYS A 287 19.08 1.13 15.75
C LYS A 287 18.86 1.65 17.18
N SER A 288 18.12 2.75 17.33
CA SER A 288 17.75 3.36 18.60
C SER A 288 16.27 3.75 18.61
N ASP A 289 15.78 4.14 19.79
CA ASP A 289 14.42 4.64 19.96
C ASP A 289 14.22 6.07 19.42
N ASP A 290 15.29 6.85 19.28
CA ASP A 290 15.23 8.18 18.63
C ASP A 290 14.73 8.05 17.18
N VAL A 291 15.11 6.97 16.49
CA VAL A 291 14.62 6.68 15.14
C VAL A 291 13.10 6.44 15.15
N PHE A 292 12.56 5.89 16.24
CA PHE A 292 11.12 5.67 16.39
C PHE A 292 10.34 6.96 16.66
N MET A 293 10.94 7.96 17.30
CA MET A 293 10.29 9.27 17.53
C MET A 293 9.76 9.90 16.22
N HIS A 294 10.41 9.63 15.08
CA HIS A 294 9.94 10.09 13.78
C HIS A 294 8.63 9.46 13.29
N TYR A 295 8.17 8.39 13.95
CA TYR A 295 6.94 7.67 13.66
C TYR A 295 5.79 7.99 14.62
N ILE A 296 6.08 8.67 15.74
CA ILE A 296 5.05 9.16 16.65
C ILE A 296 4.30 10.30 15.96
N SER A 297 2.97 10.27 16.06
CA SER A 297 2.13 11.35 15.52
C SER A 297 2.37 12.65 16.27
N ALA A 298 2.21 13.78 15.59
CA ALA A 298 2.21 15.09 16.27
C ALA A 298 0.97 15.26 17.17
N VAL A 299 -0.12 14.53 16.86
CA VAL A 299 -1.32 14.47 17.69
C VAL A 299 -1.12 13.38 18.74
N SER A 300 -1.36 13.72 20.02
CA SER A 300 -1.25 12.78 21.14
C SER A 300 -2.07 11.52 20.89
N GLY A 301 -1.46 10.36 21.14
CA GLY A 301 -2.14 9.06 21.08
C GLY A 301 -2.88 8.66 22.35
N VAL A 302 -2.93 9.54 23.35
CA VAL A 302 -3.48 9.29 24.69
C VAL A 302 -4.63 10.26 24.93
N ASP A 303 -5.75 9.73 25.43
CA ASP A 303 -6.90 10.52 25.88
C ASP A 303 -6.62 11.13 27.26
N ILE A 304 -5.84 12.20 27.26
CA ILE A 304 -5.43 12.89 28.50
C ILE A 304 -6.66 13.40 29.27
N GLN A 305 -7.72 13.81 28.57
CA GLN A 305 -8.91 14.38 29.20
C GLN A 305 -9.64 13.34 30.05
N ASN A 306 -9.90 12.15 29.52
CA ASN A 306 -10.56 11.11 30.32
C ASN A 306 -9.63 10.55 31.39
N VAL A 307 -8.32 10.42 31.12
CA VAL A 307 -7.33 10.01 32.14
C VAL A 307 -7.33 10.96 33.34
N ILE A 308 -7.27 12.28 33.13
CA ILE A 308 -7.29 13.27 34.22
C ILE A 308 -8.61 13.23 34.99
N ASN A 309 -9.72 12.99 34.29
CA ASN A 309 -11.05 12.92 34.90
C ASN A 309 -11.34 11.58 35.61
N GLY A 310 -10.37 10.65 35.65
CA GLY A 310 -10.56 9.31 36.23
C GLY A 310 -11.56 8.45 35.46
N ARG A 311 -11.69 8.67 34.14
CA ARG A 311 -12.57 7.93 33.23
C ARG A 311 -11.75 7.03 32.31
N ASP A 312 -12.41 6.02 31.76
CA ASP A 312 -11.80 5.18 30.74
C ASP A 312 -11.46 6.00 29.47
N PRO A 313 -10.24 5.88 28.93
CA PRO A 313 -9.84 6.54 27.68
C PRO A 313 -10.72 6.14 26.49
N ASP A 314 -11.22 7.11 25.73
CA ASP A 314 -11.85 6.86 24.42
C ASP A 314 -10.77 6.68 23.35
N GLN A 315 -10.12 5.53 23.38
CA GLN A 315 -8.98 5.26 22.50
C GLN A 315 -9.39 5.22 21.02
N ALA A 316 -10.63 4.82 20.73
CA ALA A 316 -11.14 4.80 19.37
C ALA A 316 -11.21 6.22 18.82
N LEU A 317 -11.79 7.17 19.57
CA LEU A 317 -11.88 8.57 19.17
C LEU A 317 -10.50 9.18 18.94
N ILE A 318 -9.56 8.94 19.85
CA ILE A 318 -8.19 9.44 19.72
C ILE A 318 -7.49 8.83 18.49
N ASP A 319 -7.67 7.53 18.24
CA ASP A 319 -7.09 6.87 17.06
C ASP A 319 -7.68 7.42 15.75
N TYR A 320 -8.97 7.71 15.71
CA TYR A 320 -9.62 8.37 14.58
C TYR A 320 -9.04 9.76 14.32
N VAL A 321 -9.06 10.66 15.32
CA VAL A 321 -8.64 12.07 15.16
C VAL A 321 -7.16 12.19 14.81
N ARG A 322 -6.29 11.33 15.34
CA ARG A 322 -4.85 11.38 15.05
C ARG A 322 -4.47 10.76 13.70
N SER A 323 -5.37 9.99 13.09
CA SER A 323 -5.14 9.33 11.80
C SER A 323 -5.54 10.22 10.62
N MET A 324 -5.47 9.68 9.41
CA MET A 324 -6.04 10.33 8.22
C MET A 324 -7.51 9.97 7.94
N GLN A 325 -8.19 9.25 8.85
CA GLN A 325 -9.62 8.95 8.74
C GLN A 325 -10.52 10.19 8.62
N PRO A 326 -10.40 11.24 9.47
CA PRO A 326 -11.25 12.44 9.36
C PRO A 326 -10.92 13.32 8.16
N ARG A 327 -9.82 13.05 7.46
CA ARG A 327 -9.28 13.88 6.37
C ARG A 327 -9.65 13.28 5.02
N VAL A 328 -10.95 13.20 4.76
CA VAL A 328 -11.55 12.68 3.53
C VAL A 328 -12.44 13.74 2.90
N ASP A 329 -12.21 13.99 1.62
CA ASP A 329 -12.97 14.88 0.77
C ASP A 329 -13.10 14.20 -0.62
N HIS A 330 -14.33 13.88 -1.00
CA HIS A 330 -14.61 13.17 -2.25
C HIS A 330 -14.70 14.09 -3.47
N ASP A 331 -14.77 15.39 -3.27
CA ASP A 331 -14.83 16.43 -4.30
C ASP A 331 -13.44 16.97 -4.63
N ALA A 332 -12.45 16.68 -3.77
CA ALA A 332 -11.05 17.00 -4.01
C ALA A 332 -10.57 16.55 -5.41
N PRO A 333 -9.79 17.38 -6.13
CA PRO A 333 -9.32 17.08 -7.48
C PRO A 333 -8.58 15.75 -7.57
N LEU A 334 -8.85 15.02 -8.66
CA LEU A 334 -8.24 13.74 -8.99
C LEU A 334 -7.33 13.87 -10.21
N ARG A 335 -6.30 13.02 -10.28
CA ARG A 335 -5.45 12.93 -11.48
C ARG A 335 -6.25 12.40 -12.67
N ASP A 336 -5.84 12.78 -13.88
CA ASP A 336 -6.33 12.17 -15.11
C ASP A 336 -6.29 10.62 -15.05
N ARG A 337 -7.33 9.98 -15.58
CA ARG A 337 -7.54 8.52 -15.60
C ARG A 337 -7.86 7.91 -14.24
N SER A 338 -8.30 8.71 -13.28
CA SER A 338 -8.82 8.22 -12.00
C SER A 338 -10.23 7.66 -12.10
N ARG A 339 -11.03 8.13 -13.06
CA ARG A 339 -12.40 7.68 -13.33
C ARG A 339 -12.48 6.97 -14.68
N LEU A 340 -13.47 6.09 -14.86
CA LEU A 340 -13.69 5.39 -16.13
C LEU A 340 -14.10 6.37 -17.25
N THR A 341 -14.71 7.50 -16.89
CA THR A 341 -15.15 8.56 -17.81
C THR A 341 -14.04 9.52 -18.22
N ASP A 342 -12.86 9.45 -17.60
CA ASP A 342 -11.77 10.36 -17.92
C ASP A 342 -11.27 10.15 -19.35
N VAL A 343 -11.19 11.25 -20.10
CA VAL A 343 -10.72 11.21 -21.49
C VAL A 343 -9.24 10.84 -21.52
N ILE A 344 -8.88 9.83 -22.31
CA ILE A 344 -7.48 9.46 -22.54
C ILE A 344 -6.83 10.54 -23.42
N ARG A 345 -6.24 11.56 -22.80
CA ARG A 345 -5.47 12.59 -23.50
C ARG A 345 -4.07 12.05 -23.85
N ARG A 346 -3.61 12.29 -25.08
CA ARG A 346 -2.23 11.97 -25.53
C ARG A 346 -1.20 12.89 -24.86
N HIS A 347 -1.59 14.13 -24.59
CA HIS A 347 -0.84 15.14 -23.85
C HIS A 347 -1.79 15.73 -22.80
N PRO A 348 -1.77 15.28 -21.54
CA PRO A 348 -2.55 15.91 -20.50
C PRO A 348 -2.11 17.38 -20.35
N ASN A 349 -3.06 18.30 -20.19
CA ASN A 349 -2.72 19.68 -19.82
C ASN A 349 -2.08 19.60 -18.44
N ASN A 350 -0.78 19.86 -18.40
CA ASN A 350 0.05 19.65 -17.22
C ASN A 350 -0.04 20.88 -16.30
N THR A 351 -1.25 21.35 -15.99
CA THR A 351 -1.43 22.04 -14.71
C THR A 351 -0.99 21.04 -13.65
N ASP A 352 -0.02 21.41 -12.82
CA ASP A 352 0.48 20.49 -11.80
C ASP A 352 -0.72 20.08 -10.95
N PHE A 353 -1.03 18.77 -10.94
CA PHE A 353 -2.07 18.20 -10.09
C PHE A 353 -1.90 18.65 -8.62
N ALA A 354 -0.66 18.91 -8.19
CA ALA A 354 -0.39 19.51 -6.90
C ALA A 354 -0.99 20.93 -6.79
N ALA A 355 -0.79 21.79 -7.79
CA ALA A 355 -1.34 23.14 -7.82
C ALA A 355 -2.89 23.15 -7.84
N GLN A 356 -3.53 22.26 -8.60
CA GLN A 356 -5.00 22.14 -8.60
C GLN A 356 -5.55 21.80 -7.21
N ARG A 357 -4.87 20.90 -6.49
CA ARG A 357 -5.27 20.55 -5.13
C ARG A 357 -4.98 21.66 -4.14
N GLU A 358 -3.85 22.34 -4.29
CA GLU A 358 -3.49 23.50 -3.47
C GLU A 358 -4.53 24.61 -3.64
N GLU A 359 -4.92 24.93 -4.88
CA GLU A 359 -5.98 25.89 -5.17
C GLU A 359 -7.33 25.45 -4.60
N PHE A 360 -7.69 24.16 -4.72
CA PHE A 360 -8.93 23.64 -4.17
C PHE A 360 -8.99 23.76 -2.64
N PHE A 361 -7.93 23.37 -1.93
CA PHE A 361 -7.88 23.43 -0.45
C PHE A 361 -7.55 24.83 0.10
N ALA A 362 -7.17 25.78 -0.75
CA ALA A 362 -7.00 27.18 -0.37
C ALA A 362 -8.32 27.96 -0.39
N LYS A 363 -9.39 27.40 -0.98
CA LYS A 363 -10.72 28.01 -0.93
C LYS A 363 -11.24 27.91 0.49
N ASP A 364 -11.79 29.03 0.97
CA ASP A 364 -12.47 29.10 2.26
C ASP A 364 -13.89 28.56 2.02
N ASP A 365 -14.14 27.33 2.45
CA ASP A 365 -15.47 26.72 2.33
C ASP A 365 -16.41 27.39 3.33
N ASP A 366 -17.64 27.69 2.90
CA ASP A 366 -18.66 28.22 3.81
C ASP A 366 -19.01 27.15 4.85
N ILE A 367 -18.60 27.39 6.10
CA ILE A 367 -18.81 26.47 7.23
C ILE A 367 -20.30 26.21 7.53
N PHE A 368 -21.21 27.00 6.94
CA PHE A 368 -22.66 26.86 7.08
C PHE A 368 -23.30 26.05 5.94
N GLU A 369 -22.59 25.75 4.85
CA GLU A 369 -23.07 24.86 3.80
C GLU A 369 -22.94 23.39 4.22
N GLY A 370 -24.04 22.62 4.15
CA GLY A 370 -24.03 21.19 4.44
C GLY A 370 -25.34 20.63 5.00
N SER A 371 -25.27 19.42 5.54
CA SER A 371 -26.40 18.75 6.21
C SER A 371 -26.18 18.70 7.71
N SER A 372 -27.24 18.95 8.49
CA SER A 372 -27.26 18.77 9.95
C SER A 372 -27.25 17.30 10.38
N THR A 373 -27.31 16.36 9.44
CA THR A 373 -27.27 14.93 9.73
C THR A 373 -25.84 14.51 10.06
N SER A 374 -25.57 14.27 11.34
CA SER A 374 -24.28 13.74 11.79
C SER A 374 -24.11 12.28 11.36
N GLN A 375 -22.95 11.95 10.82
CA GLN A 375 -22.55 10.56 10.59
C GLN A 375 -22.00 10.01 11.91
N PRO A 376 -22.33 8.75 12.27
CA PRO A 376 -21.78 8.16 13.47
C PRO A 376 -20.26 8.03 13.35
N PHE A 377 -19.63 8.18 14.49
CA PHE A 377 -18.25 7.79 14.74
C PHE A 377 -18.12 6.26 14.61
N THR A 378 -18.15 5.69 13.40
CA THR A 378 -17.84 4.27 13.20
C THR A 378 -17.05 4.01 11.91
N THR A 379 -15.83 3.49 12.13
CA THR A 379 -14.88 2.67 11.34
C THR A 379 -14.87 2.59 9.80
N LEU A 380 -15.96 2.85 9.08
CA LEU A 380 -15.99 2.83 7.62
C LEU A 380 -16.25 4.25 7.13
N ALA A 381 -15.18 4.93 6.68
CA ALA A 381 -15.27 6.25 6.06
C ALA A 381 -16.36 6.26 4.99
N TYR A 382 -17.04 7.41 4.83
CA TYR A 382 -18.13 7.64 3.87
C TYR A 382 -18.02 6.74 2.64
N GLN A 383 -18.98 5.82 2.51
CA GLN A 383 -18.94 4.84 1.43
C GLN A 383 -19.37 5.55 0.15
N ARG A 384 -18.39 5.84 -0.73
CA ARG A 384 -18.71 6.28 -2.10
C ARG A 384 -19.71 5.33 -2.72
N VAL A 385 -20.74 5.88 -3.35
CA VAL A 385 -21.65 5.11 -4.19
C VAL A 385 -20.90 4.70 -5.45
N ARG A 386 -21.00 3.43 -5.86
CA ARG A 386 -20.45 2.98 -7.15
C ARG A 386 -21.09 3.78 -8.27
N SER A 387 -20.29 4.24 -9.23
CA SER A 387 -20.88 4.83 -10.43
C SER A 387 -21.54 3.74 -11.28
N ARG A 388 -22.55 4.14 -12.04
CA ARG A 388 -23.16 3.29 -13.08
C ARG A 388 -22.13 2.70 -14.06
N PHE A 389 -21.03 3.41 -14.32
CA PHE A 389 -19.97 2.96 -15.21
C PHE A 389 -19.16 1.83 -14.58
N LEU A 390 -18.85 1.94 -13.29
CA LEU A 390 -18.18 0.88 -12.54
C LEU A 390 -19.07 -0.36 -12.44
N ASP A 391 -20.36 -0.21 -12.17
CA ASP A 391 -21.28 -1.35 -12.12
C ASP A 391 -21.36 -2.07 -13.47
N SER A 392 -21.44 -1.34 -14.57
CA SER A 392 -21.38 -1.91 -15.91
C SER A 392 -20.04 -2.59 -16.18
N TYR A 393 -18.91 -2.00 -15.77
CA TYR A 393 -17.58 -2.60 -15.90
C TYR A 393 -17.46 -3.93 -15.13
N LEU A 394 -18.01 -4.00 -13.91
CA LEU A 394 -17.96 -5.19 -13.07
C LEU A 394 -18.76 -6.37 -13.64
N ARG A 395 -19.78 -6.13 -14.48
CA ARG A 395 -20.48 -7.20 -15.21
C ARG A 395 -19.54 -7.96 -16.16
N TYR A 396 -18.56 -7.26 -16.73
CA TYR A 396 -17.54 -7.85 -17.62
C TYR A 396 -16.33 -8.38 -16.86
N ASN A 397 -15.84 -7.63 -15.87
CA ASN A 397 -14.76 -8.09 -14.99
C ASN A 397 -15.29 -9.01 -13.88
N LYS A 398 -15.76 -10.20 -14.30
CA LYS A 398 -16.32 -11.24 -13.42
C LYS A 398 -15.38 -11.62 -12.26
N PRO A 399 -14.06 -11.77 -12.45
CA PRO A 399 -13.15 -12.06 -11.34
C PRO A 399 -13.16 -10.97 -10.26
N ARG A 400 -13.14 -9.68 -10.64
CA ARG A 400 -13.25 -8.58 -9.68
C ARG A 400 -14.61 -8.56 -8.99
N ALA A 401 -15.70 -8.76 -9.73
CA ALA A 401 -17.05 -8.80 -9.15
C ALA A 401 -17.22 -9.95 -8.15
N LYS A 402 -16.65 -11.14 -8.43
CA LYS A 402 -16.63 -12.28 -7.51
C LYS A 402 -15.78 -11.99 -6.27
N MET A 403 -14.62 -11.33 -6.42
CA MET A 403 -13.84 -10.86 -5.28
C MET A 403 -14.66 -9.91 -4.38
N ILE A 404 -15.30 -8.91 -4.98
CA ILE A 404 -16.16 -7.94 -4.28
C ILE A 404 -17.28 -8.63 -3.52
N SER A 405 -18.01 -9.56 -4.15
CA SER A 405 -19.13 -10.24 -3.47
C SER A 405 -18.65 -11.05 -2.26
N THR A 406 -17.44 -11.61 -2.31
CA THR A 406 -16.84 -12.26 -1.15
C THR A 406 -16.48 -11.27 -0.04
N ILE A 407 -16.06 -10.04 -0.36
CA ILE A 407 -15.83 -8.99 0.64
C ILE A 407 -17.16 -8.57 1.28
N GLN A 408 -18.19 -8.32 0.48
CA GLN A 408 -19.47 -7.78 0.96
C GLN A 408 -20.27 -8.77 1.79
N LYS A 409 -20.19 -10.07 1.50
CA LYS A 409 -20.80 -11.12 2.34
C LYS A 409 -20.33 -11.08 3.80
N ARG A 410 -19.28 -10.33 4.15
CA ARG A 410 -18.86 -10.06 5.54
C ARG A 410 -19.98 -9.46 6.40
N SER A 411 -20.87 -8.65 5.81
CA SER A 411 -21.93 -7.97 6.57
C SER A 411 -23.10 -8.88 6.97
N ALA A 412 -23.23 -10.07 6.36
CA ALA A 412 -24.38 -10.94 6.57
C ALA A 412 -24.07 -12.18 7.43
N ASP A 413 -22.85 -12.73 7.34
CA ASP A 413 -22.46 -13.99 8.00
C ASP A 413 -21.06 -13.86 8.63
N VAL A 414 -21.01 -13.38 9.88
CA VAL A 414 -19.75 -13.25 10.66
C VAL A 414 -19.23 -14.61 11.14
N ALA A 415 -20.06 -15.66 11.13
CA ALA A 415 -19.81 -16.90 11.88
C ALA A 415 -19.15 -18.06 11.11
N LYS A 416 -18.78 -17.90 9.83
CA LYS A 416 -18.21 -19.02 9.04
C LYS A 416 -16.83 -18.72 8.48
N GLU A 417 -15.86 -19.55 8.83
CA GLU A 417 -14.57 -19.68 8.14
C GLU A 417 -14.81 -19.84 6.64
N ARG A 418 -14.13 -19.03 5.83
CA ARG A 418 -14.24 -19.12 4.37
C ARG A 418 -13.02 -19.81 3.78
N PRO A 419 -13.22 -20.87 2.97
CA PRO A 419 -12.12 -21.53 2.29
C PRO A 419 -11.32 -20.54 1.43
N LEU A 420 -9.99 -20.59 1.54
CA LEU A 420 -9.07 -19.77 0.74
C LEU A 420 -9.39 -19.82 -0.77
N VAL A 421 -9.77 -21.00 -1.25
CA VAL A 421 -10.06 -21.29 -2.66
C VAL A 421 -11.14 -20.37 -3.26
N GLU A 422 -12.13 -19.93 -2.47
CA GLU A 422 -13.25 -19.10 -2.95
C GLU A 422 -12.78 -17.77 -3.55
N VAL A 423 -11.76 -17.18 -2.91
CA VAL A 423 -11.18 -15.88 -3.30
C VAL A 423 -9.99 -16.08 -4.22
N LEU A 424 -9.20 -17.13 -3.98
CA LEU A 424 -7.94 -17.38 -4.66
C LEU A 424 -8.09 -17.51 -6.17
N GLN A 425 -9.13 -18.21 -6.65
CA GLN A 425 -9.38 -18.36 -8.08
C GLN A 425 -9.57 -17.00 -8.77
N SER A 426 -10.39 -16.13 -8.18
CA SER A 426 -10.67 -14.79 -8.73
C SER A 426 -9.41 -13.92 -8.74
N LEU A 427 -8.63 -13.96 -7.66
CA LEU A 427 -7.39 -13.20 -7.57
C LEU A 427 -6.32 -13.72 -8.54
N ALA A 428 -6.23 -15.03 -8.75
CA ALA A 428 -5.27 -15.62 -9.67
C ALA A 428 -5.54 -15.18 -11.12
N ILE A 429 -6.82 -15.20 -11.55
CA ILE A 429 -7.23 -14.68 -12.86
C ILE A 429 -6.90 -13.18 -12.98
N LEU A 430 -7.11 -12.39 -11.91
CA LEU A 430 -6.71 -10.98 -11.91
C LEU A 430 -5.20 -10.79 -11.96
N ALA A 431 -4.41 -11.72 -11.41
CA ALA A 431 -2.95 -11.67 -11.37
C ALA A 431 -2.28 -12.11 -12.69
N SER A 432 -2.98 -12.88 -13.53
CA SER A 432 -2.58 -13.27 -14.88
C SER A 432 -3.82 -13.37 -15.78
N PRO A 433 -4.37 -12.24 -16.25
CA PRO A 433 -5.56 -12.27 -17.08
C PRO A 433 -5.24 -12.85 -18.47
N ASP A 434 -6.12 -13.71 -18.99
CA ASP A 434 -5.99 -14.25 -20.35
C ASP A 434 -6.28 -13.20 -21.43
N GLU A 435 -7.09 -12.20 -21.09
CA GLU A 435 -7.46 -11.09 -21.96
C GLU A 435 -7.47 -9.76 -21.19
N ASP A 436 -7.18 -8.65 -21.89
CA ASP A 436 -7.41 -7.34 -21.32
C ASP A 436 -8.91 -7.14 -21.10
N TRP A 437 -9.33 -7.00 -19.84
CA TRP A 437 -10.68 -6.64 -19.42
C TRP A 437 -10.96 -5.16 -19.74
N LEU A 438 -10.89 -4.80 -21.02
CA LEU A 438 -11.36 -3.53 -21.56
C LEU A 438 -12.88 -3.66 -21.73
N TYR A 439 -13.61 -2.61 -21.37
CA TYR A 439 -15.04 -2.55 -21.65
C TYR A 439 -15.26 -2.79 -23.15
N PRO A 440 -16.10 -3.75 -23.59
CA PRO A 440 -16.20 -4.13 -25.01
C PRO A 440 -16.54 -2.97 -25.95
N SER A 441 -17.25 -1.95 -25.45
CA SER A 441 -17.49 -0.71 -26.19
C SER A 441 -16.25 0.21 -26.32
N THR A 442 -15.04 -0.27 -26.03
CA THR A 442 -13.78 0.49 -26.22
C THR A 442 -12.87 -0.09 -27.28
N LYS A 443 -13.15 -1.30 -27.81
CA LYS A 443 -12.60 -1.73 -29.10
C LYS A 443 -13.55 -1.20 -30.18
N PRO A 444 -13.13 -0.22 -31.01
CA PRO A 444 -13.93 0.15 -32.17
C PRO A 444 -14.13 -1.08 -33.07
N THR A 445 -15.29 -1.22 -33.69
CA THR A 445 -15.45 -2.12 -34.85
C THR A 445 -14.45 -1.72 -35.94
N GLU A 446 -14.27 -2.54 -36.99
CA GLU A 446 -13.46 -2.16 -38.16
C GLU A 446 -13.88 -0.80 -38.76
N THR A 447 -15.14 -0.40 -38.53
CA THR A 447 -15.76 0.86 -38.95
C THR A 447 -15.79 1.96 -37.87
N TYR A 448 -15.07 1.79 -36.76
CA TYR A 448 -15.06 2.70 -35.61
C TYR A 448 -16.41 2.93 -34.91
N ALA A 449 -17.34 1.98 -34.98
CA ALA A 449 -18.62 2.06 -34.30
C ALA A 449 -18.59 1.46 -32.88
N CYS A 450 -19.47 1.94 -32.00
CA CYS A 450 -19.75 1.35 -30.71
C CYS A 450 -20.42 -0.02 -30.88
N HIS A 451 -19.84 -1.08 -30.31
CA HIS A 451 -20.36 -2.45 -30.41
C HIS A 451 -21.78 -2.63 -29.80
N GLN A 452 -22.20 -1.74 -28.91
CA GLN A 452 -23.48 -1.88 -28.20
C GLN A 452 -24.64 -1.12 -28.88
N CYS A 453 -24.38 0.06 -29.46
CA CYS A 453 -25.44 0.90 -30.06
C CYS A 453 -25.24 1.18 -31.55
N GLY A 454 -24.15 0.72 -32.17
CA GLY A 454 -23.90 0.88 -33.61
C GLY A 454 -23.52 2.30 -34.06
N GLN A 455 -23.48 3.29 -33.15
CA GLN A 455 -23.10 4.66 -33.51
C GLN A 455 -21.62 4.75 -33.89
N GLN A 456 -21.34 5.41 -35.03
CA GLN A 456 -19.97 5.69 -35.49
C GLN A 456 -19.28 6.70 -34.57
N GLY A 457 -18.18 6.30 -33.95
CA GLY A 457 -17.26 7.18 -33.23
C GLY A 457 -16.20 7.74 -34.18
N THR A 458 -15.74 8.96 -33.93
CA THR A 458 -14.48 9.43 -34.55
C THR A 458 -13.29 8.83 -33.81
N ARG A 459 -12.10 8.75 -34.43
CA ARG A 459 -10.84 8.17 -33.88
C ARG A 459 -10.46 8.59 -32.44
N LYS A 460 -11.10 9.61 -31.87
CA LYS A 460 -10.90 10.13 -30.50
C LYS A 460 -11.98 9.74 -29.48
N TYR A 461 -13.14 9.21 -29.89
CA TYR A 461 -14.32 9.10 -29.02
C TYR A 461 -15.02 7.75 -29.16
N VAL A 462 -14.61 6.75 -28.39
CA VAL A 462 -15.40 5.52 -28.15
C VAL A 462 -15.90 5.45 -26.69
N LEU A 463 -15.46 6.39 -25.83
CA LEU A 463 -15.76 6.40 -24.40
C LEU A 463 -16.95 7.29 -23.98
N LEU A 464 -17.49 8.13 -24.88
CA LEU A 464 -18.44 9.20 -24.51
C LEU A 464 -19.84 9.08 -25.12
N SER A 465 -20.11 8.16 -26.04
CA SER A 465 -21.44 7.98 -26.64
C SER A 465 -22.25 6.91 -25.89
N LEU A 466 -22.70 7.21 -24.67
CA LEU A 466 -23.74 6.45 -24.00
C LEU A 466 -24.80 7.42 -23.45
N SER A 467 -25.69 7.86 -24.35
CA SER A 467 -27.05 8.23 -23.98
C SER A 467 -27.88 6.93 -23.90
N PRO A 468 -28.83 6.82 -22.96
CA PRO A 468 -29.61 5.60 -22.77
C PRO A 468 -30.52 5.32 -23.98
N PRO A 469 -30.85 4.05 -24.29
CA PRO A 469 -32.08 3.76 -25.02
C PRO A 469 -33.28 4.16 -24.14
N GLN A 470 -34.27 4.79 -24.77
CA GLN A 470 -35.54 5.20 -24.14
C GLN A 470 -36.30 4.02 -23.55
#